data_AF-A0A2B3TT66-F1
#
_entry.id   AF-A0A2B3TT66-F1
#
_cell.length_a   1.000
_cell.length_b   1.000
_cell.length_c   1.000
_cell.angle_alpha   90.00
_cell.angle_beta   90.00
_cell.angle_gamma   90.00
#
_symmetry.space_group_name_H-M   'P 1'
#
loop_
_entity.id
_entity.type
_entity.pdbx_description
1 polymer ?
#
loop_
_entity_poly.entity_id
_entity_poly.type
_entity_poly.pdbx_seq_one_letter_code
_entity_poly.pdbx_strand_id
1 'polypeptide(L)'
;MGTSIGKREIELNYLKQIAEAVDLLGYHSVLVPTGKSCADPWIISSVLAAITKNIKFLVAVRPSVQTPTVLARMASSFERISNGRLLLNIVSGGVPSELAGDGVHLNHDQRYSLTDEFLEITKNILRGHSVDFDGDHFKVKNAELLFPTLQQPPIYFSGASRSAMEVAAKYADKYFMWGNPMPINLKMEK
;
A
#
# COMPACT_ATOMS: atom_id res chain seq x y z
N MET A 1 -16.30 -11.15 -3.02
CA MET A 1 -15.81 -12.52 -3.25
C MET A 1 -15.96 -13.32 -1.96
N GLY A 2 -16.27 -14.61 -2.05
CA GLY A 2 -16.58 -15.47 -0.90
C GLY A 2 -18.08 -15.78 -0.79
N THR A 3 -18.41 -16.96 -0.28
CA THR A 3 -19.80 -17.35 0.02
C THR A 3 -20.26 -16.68 1.31
N SER A 4 -21.56 -16.37 1.44
CA SER A 4 -22.12 -15.90 2.71
C SER A 4 -22.24 -17.01 3.75
N ILE A 5 -22.20 -18.26 3.32
CA ILE A 5 -22.31 -19.44 4.18
C ILE A 5 -20.96 -19.63 4.91
N GLY A 6 -21.01 -19.65 6.25
CA GLY A 6 -19.81 -19.80 7.08
C GLY A 6 -18.91 -18.57 7.14
N LYS A 7 -19.40 -17.40 6.68
CA LYS A 7 -18.66 -16.14 6.80
C LYS A 7 -18.36 -15.86 8.27
N ARG A 8 -17.09 -15.57 8.57
CA ARG A 8 -16.67 -15.06 9.88
C ARG A 8 -16.64 -13.54 9.83
N GLU A 9 -17.20 -12.93 10.86
CA GLU A 9 -17.16 -11.48 11.00
C GLU A 9 -15.73 -10.99 11.27
N ILE A 10 -15.47 -9.75 10.86
CA ILE A 10 -14.17 -9.12 11.03
C ILE A 10 -14.07 -8.62 12.47
N GLU A 11 -13.68 -9.53 13.36
CA GLU A 11 -13.45 -9.24 14.77
C GLU A 11 -11.97 -9.39 15.15
N LEU A 12 -11.53 -8.62 16.14
CA LEU A 12 -10.15 -8.65 16.62
C LEU A 12 -9.71 -10.06 17.03
N ASN A 13 -10.54 -10.81 17.75
CA ASN A 13 -10.17 -12.16 18.20
C ASN A 13 -9.94 -13.13 17.04
N TYR A 14 -10.68 -12.96 15.94
CA TYR A 14 -10.50 -13.80 14.75
C TYR A 14 -9.24 -13.40 13.98
N LEU A 15 -9.04 -12.10 13.75
CA LEU A 15 -7.84 -11.60 13.07
C LEU A 15 -6.56 -11.89 13.86
N LYS A 16 -6.62 -11.81 15.20
CA LYS A 16 -5.53 -12.18 16.10
C LYS A 16 -5.09 -13.62 15.88
N GLN A 17 -6.04 -14.57 15.83
CA GLN A 17 -5.71 -15.98 15.61
C GLN A 17 -4.99 -16.20 14.27
N ILE A 18 -5.43 -15.52 13.21
CA ILE A 18 -4.76 -15.57 11.91
C ILE A 18 -3.35 -15.01 12.05
N ALA A 19 -3.21 -13.80 12.59
CA ALA A 19 -1.95 -13.08 12.71
C ALA A 19 -0.91 -13.85 13.55
N GLU A 20 -1.30 -14.40 14.70
CA GLU A 20 -0.43 -15.24 15.53
C GLU A 20 -0.03 -16.53 14.82
N ALA A 21 -0.95 -17.17 14.09
CA ALA A 21 -0.64 -18.39 13.35
C ALA A 21 0.40 -18.13 12.25
N VAL A 22 0.23 -17.09 11.43
CA VAL A 22 1.19 -16.78 10.36
C VAL A 22 2.54 -16.29 10.89
N ASP A 23 2.54 -15.58 12.03
CA ASP A 23 3.75 -15.16 12.72
C ASP A 23 4.54 -16.37 13.26
N LEU A 24 3.85 -17.32 13.89
CA LEU A 24 4.44 -18.57 14.39
C LEU A 24 4.99 -19.45 13.26
N LEU A 25 4.27 -19.54 12.14
CA LEU A 25 4.66 -20.34 10.99
C LEU A 25 5.80 -19.72 10.16
N GLY A 26 6.26 -18.52 10.51
CA GLY A 26 7.40 -17.88 9.85
C GLY A 26 7.07 -17.27 8.49
N TYR A 27 5.81 -16.90 8.23
CA TYR A 27 5.46 -16.14 7.04
C TYR A 27 6.17 -14.78 7.05
N HIS A 28 6.67 -14.36 5.87
CA HIS A 28 7.38 -13.08 5.76
C HIS A 28 6.46 -11.88 6.02
N SER A 29 5.27 -11.90 5.43
CA SER A 29 4.33 -10.78 5.50
C SER A 29 2.90 -11.22 5.24
N VAL A 30 1.94 -10.43 5.73
CA VAL A 30 0.52 -10.52 5.38
C VAL A 30 0.08 -9.31 4.58
N LEU A 31 -0.66 -9.54 3.49
CA LEU A 31 -1.36 -8.49 2.75
C LEU A 31 -2.63 -8.10 3.52
N VAL A 32 -2.75 -6.82 3.84
CA VAL A 32 -3.97 -6.25 4.44
C VAL A 32 -4.64 -5.36 3.39
N PRO A 33 -5.77 -5.80 2.80
CA PRO A 33 -6.38 -5.15 1.65
C PRO A 33 -7.11 -3.85 2.03
N THR A 34 -7.41 -3.04 1.03
CA THR A 34 -8.21 -1.82 1.12
C THR A 34 -9.38 -1.87 0.15
N GLY A 35 -10.36 -0.99 0.33
CA GLY A 35 -11.55 -0.89 -0.51
C GLY A 35 -12.84 -0.88 0.31
N LYS A 36 -13.96 -0.56 -0.35
CA LYS A 36 -15.27 -0.34 0.29
C LYS A 36 -15.78 -1.55 1.10
N SER A 37 -15.38 -2.75 0.73
CA SER A 37 -15.79 -3.99 1.42
C SER A 37 -14.80 -4.49 2.47
N CYS A 38 -13.77 -3.70 2.79
CA CYS A 38 -12.71 -4.06 3.72
C CYS A 38 -12.71 -3.13 4.94
N ALA A 39 -12.27 -3.66 6.08
CA ALA A 39 -11.87 -2.80 7.20
C ALA A 39 -10.62 -1.99 6.82
N ASP A 40 -10.41 -0.85 7.47
CA ASP A 40 -9.25 0.00 7.19
C ASP A 40 -7.92 -0.75 7.47
N PRO A 41 -7.00 -0.81 6.50
CA PRO A 41 -5.80 -1.62 6.63
C PRO A 41 -4.80 -1.06 7.65
N TRP A 42 -4.78 0.25 7.91
CA TRP A 42 -3.87 0.85 8.89
C TRP A 42 -4.31 0.55 10.32
N ILE A 43 -5.61 0.67 10.60
CA ILE A 43 -6.19 0.34 11.90
C ILE A 43 -5.97 -1.14 12.20
N ILE A 44 -6.33 -2.03 11.27
CA ILE A 44 -6.15 -3.48 11.47
C ILE A 44 -4.67 -3.82 11.68
N SER A 45 -3.79 -3.31 10.81
CA SER A 45 -2.37 -3.66 10.90
C SER A 45 -1.71 -3.11 12.16
N SER A 46 -2.09 -1.92 12.65
CA SER A 46 -1.48 -1.34 13.85
C SER A 46 -1.83 -2.14 15.11
N VAL A 47 -3.08 -2.58 15.23
CA VAL A 47 -3.52 -3.44 16.35
C VAL A 47 -2.85 -4.81 16.28
N LEU A 48 -2.79 -5.43 15.09
CA LEU A 48 -2.16 -6.73 14.92
C LEU A 48 -0.63 -6.68 15.08
N ALA A 49 0.00 -5.57 14.71
CA ALA A 49 1.42 -5.36 14.96
C ALA A 49 1.72 -5.36 16.46
N ALA A 50 0.89 -4.74 17.29
CA ALA A 50 1.11 -4.70 18.73
C ALA A 50 1.07 -6.10 19.41
N ILE A 51 0.45 -7.10 18.78
CA ILE A 51 0.26 -8.44 19.36
C ILE A 51 1.06 -9.55 18.65
N THR A 52 1.80 -9.21 17.59
CA THR A 52 2.68 -10.13 16.85
C THR A 52 4.15 -9.71 16.99
N LYS A 53 5.08 -10.64 16.77
CA LYS A 53 6.51 -10.41 17.01
C LYS A 53 7.30 -10.16 15.74
N ASN A 54 7.12 -10.95 14.68
CA ASN A 54 8.03 -10.98 13.54
C ASN A 54 7.37 -10.58 12.23
N ILE A 55 6.11 -10.96 12.02
CA ILE A 55 5.46 -10.80 10.73
C ILE A 55 5.33 -9.33 10.31
N LYS A 56 5.55 -9.08 9.01
CA LYS A 56 5.41 -7.76 8.40
C LYS A 56 4.00 -7.55 7.84
N PHE A 57 3.55 -6.30 7.81
CA PHE A 57 2.25 -5.91 7.30
C PHE A 57 2.41 -5.20 5.98
N LEU A 58 1.95 -5.85 4.91
CA LEU A 58 1.83 -5.26 3.59
C LEU A 58 0.50 -4.50 3.51
N VAL A 59 0.55 -3.23 3.89
CA VAL A 59 -0.61 -2.35 4.03
C VAL A 59 -0.96 -1.76 2.68
N ALA A 60 -2.18 -1.99 2.21
CA ALA A 60 -2.67 -1.39 0.97
C ALA A 60 -2.93 0.12 1.14
N VAL A 61 -2.36 0.91 0.25
CA VAL A 61 -2.40 2.37 0.22
C VAL A 61 -3.04 2.81 -1.08
N ARG A 62 -4.07 3.65 -0.99
CA ARG A 62 -4.68 4.32 -2.15
C ARG A 62 -4.16 5.76 -2.22
N PRO A 63 -3.32 6.13 -3.19
CA PRO A 63 -2.79 7.49 -3.32
C PRO A 63 -3.90 8.55 -3.50
N SER A 64 -4.96 8.23 -4.22
CA SER A 64 -6.01 9.19 -4.57
C SER A 64 -6.94 9.60 -3.43
N VAL A 65 -6.85 8.97 -2.25
CA VAL A 65 -7.77 9.22 -1.11
C VAL A 65 -7.07 9.79 0.11
N GLN A 66 -5.77 10.11 0.02
CA GLN A 66 -4.99 10.68 1.12
C GLN A 66 -3.87 11.57 0.57
N THR A 67 -3.25 12.38 1.43
CA THR A 67 -2.12 13.23 1.01
C THR A 67 -0.77 12.53 1.24
N PRO A 68 0.25 12.81 0.43
CA PRO A 68 1.56 12.14 0.54
C PRO A 68 2.25 12.40 1.89
N THR A 69 2.05 13.58 2.47
CA THR A 69 2.58 13.97 3.79
C THR A 69 1.87 13.23 4.94
N VAL A 70 0.57 12.97 4.81
CA VAL A 70 -0.17 12.15 5.80
C VAL A 70 0.30 10.71 5.74
N LEU A 71 0.46 10.15 4.54
CA LEU A 71 1.03 8.80 4.39
C LEU A 71 2.40 8.69 5.04
N ALA A 72 3.31 9.64 4.77
CA ALA A 72 4.65 9.62 5.34
C ALA A 72 4.63 9.60 6.87
N ARG A 73 3.72 10.37 7.48
CA ARG A 73 3.52 10.40 8.95
C ARG A 73 2.97 9.09 9.48
N MET A 74 1.97 8.50 8.82
CA MET A 74 1.41 7.20 9.19
C MET A 74 2.46 6.10 9.08
N ALA A 75 3.25 6.10 8.01
CA ALA A 75 4.34 5.16 7.78
C ALA A 75 5.42 5.27 8.85
N SER A 76 5.85 6.50 9.19
CA SER A 76 6.82 6.73 10.28
C SER A 76 6.30 6.22 11.63
N SER A 77 5.07 6.59 11.99
CA SER A 77 4.47 6.11 13.24
C SER A 77 4.40 4.59 13.29
N PHE A 78 3.92 3.95 12.22
CA PHE A 78 3.81 2.50 12.14
C PHE A 78 5.17 1.82 12.23
N GLU A 79 6.17 2.28 11.47
CA GLU A 79 7.52 1.72 11.49
C GLU A 79 8.12 1.75 12.90
N ARG A 80 7.91 2.85 13.63
CA ARG A 80 8.41 3.01 15.00
C ARG A 80 7.71 2.10 16.00
N ILE A 81 6.38 2.04 15.97
CA ILE A 81 5.63 1.19 16.93
C ILE A 81 5.76 -0.30 16.63
N SER A 82 5.97 -0.66 15.36
CA SER A 82 6.08 -2.06 14.94
C SER A 82 7.52 -2.56 14.88
N ASN A 83 8.51 -1.69 15.11
CA ASN A 83 9.94 -1.97 14.98
C ASN A 83 10.34 -2.45 13.57
N GLY A 84 9.95 -1.69 12.55
CA GLY A 84 10.37 -1.93 11.17
C GLY A 84 9.60 -3.02 10.42
N ARG A 85 8.29 -3.16 10.69
CA ARG A 85 7.45 -4.23 10.12
C ARG A 85 6.39 -3.74 9.13
N LEU A 86 6.47 -2.51 8.65
CA LEU A 86 5.63 -1.99 7.58
C LEU A 86 6.20 -2.31 6.19
N LEU A 87 5.33 -2.74 5.29
CA LEU A 87 5.53 -2.74 3.85
C LEU A 87 4.36 -1.97 3.22
N LEU A 88 4.62 -1.12 2.23
CA LEU A 88 3.59 -0.30 1.57
C LEU A 88 3.17 -0.94 0.26
N ASN A 89 1.91 -1.30 0.07
CA ASN A 89 1.37 -1.77 -1.20
C ASN A 89 0.56 -0.66 -1.88
N ILE A 90 1.10 -0.10 -2.96
CA ILE A 90 0.44 1.02 -3.66
C ILE A 90 -0.62 0.49 -4.62
N VAL A 91 -1.84 0.98 -4.44
CA VAL A 91 -3.04 0.58 -5.18
C VAL A 91 -3.68 1.81 -5.83
N SER A 92 -3.21 2.13 -7.03
CA SER A 92 -3.73 3.25 -7.86
C SER A 92 -4.93 2.86 -8.73
N GLY A 93 -5.08 1.56 -8.98
CA GLY A 93 -6.23 0.99 -9.66
C GLY A 93 -7.47 0.94 -8.77
N GLY A 94 -8.64 0.87 -9.39
CA GLY A 94 -9.92 0.78 -8.68
C GLY A 94 -11.09 0.86 -9.64
N VAL A 95 -12.26 0.43 -9.16
CA VAL A 95 -13.51 0.56 -9.92
C VAL A 95 -14.00 2.01 -9.79
N PRO A 96 -14.28 2.73 -10.90
CA PRO A 96 -14.64 4.15 -10.85
C PRO A 96 -15.84 4.46 -9.93
N SER A 97 -16.85 3.59 -9.89
CA SER A 97 -18.01 3.77 -9.01
C SER A 97 -17.69 3.61 -7.52
N GLU A 98 -16.68 2.82 -7.18
CA GLU A 98 -16.18 2.72 -5.80
C GLU A 98 -15.40 3.97 -5.43
N LEU A 99 -14.46 4.38 -6.29
CA LEU A 99 -13.64 5.58 -6.11
C LEU A 99 -14.47 6.86 -6.00
N ALA A 100 -15.58 6.95 -6.74
CA ALA A 100 -16.52 8.06 -6.62
C ALA A 100 -17.15 8.15 -5.23
N GLY A 101 -17.31 7.01 -4.53
CA GLY A 101 -17.76 6.98 -3.12
C GLY A 101 -16.74 7.57 -2.14
N ASP A 102 -15.46 7.56 -2.51
CA ASP A 102 -14.37 8.23 -1.78
C ASP A 102 -14.11 9.66 -2.31
N GLY A 103 -14.97 10.18 -3.21
CA GLY A 103 -14.83 11.51 -3.81
C GLY A 103 -13.80 11.62 -4.94
N VAL A 104 -13.33 10.49 -5.48
CA VAL A 104 -12.31 10.46 -6.55
C VAL A 104 -12.97 10.26 -7.91
N HIS A 105 -12.78 11.23 -8.81
CA HIS A 105 -13.38 11.25 -10.15
C HIS A 105 -12.34 11.18 -11.29
N LEU A 106 -11.11 10.77 -10.97
CA LEU A 106 -10.01 10.71 -11.93
C LEU A 106 -10.13 9.50 -12.87
N ASN A 107 -9.81 9.71 -14.14
CA ASN A 107 -9.71 8.63 -15.12
C ASN A 107 -8.49 7.73 -14.84
N HIS A 108 -8.33 6.65 -15.62
CA HIS A 108 -7.27 5.67 -15.39
C HIS A 108 -5.87 6.29 -15.34
N ASP A 109 -5.49 7.05 -16.36
CA ASP A 109 -4.14 7.61 -16.47
C ASP A 109 -3.91 8.75 -15.48
N GLN A 110 -4.92 9.58 -15.22
CA GLN A 110 -4.86 10.61 -14.19
C GLN A 110 -4.56 10.03 -12.81
N ARG A 111 -5.08 8.85 -12.47
CA ARG A 111 -4.75 8.19 -11.19
C ARG A 111 -3.28 7.79 -11.09
N TYR A 112 -2.66 7.39 -12.19
CA TYR A 112 -1.23 7.07 -12.21
C TYR A 112 -0.36 8.32 -12.22
N SER A 113 -0.75 9.38 -12.94
CA SER A 113 -0.09 10.70 -12.84
C SER A 113 -0.15 11.24 -11.40
N LEU A 114 -1.30 11.15 -10.72
CA LEU A 114 -1.41 11.48 -9.31
C LEU A 114 -0.49 10.61 -8.43
N THR A 115 -0.41 9.31 -8.73
CA THR A 115 0.44 8.39 -7.98
C THR A 115 1.93 8.71 -8.14
N ASP A 116 2.36 9.16 -9.32
CA ASP A 116 3.72 9.59 -9.60
C ASP A 116 4.13 10.72 -8.64
N GLU A 117 3.35 11.81 -8.61
CA GLU A 117 3.58 12.94 -7.70
C GLU A 117 3.50 12.52 -6.22
N PHE A 118 2.50 11.70 -5.89
CA PHE A 118 2.30 11.21 -4.53
C PHE A 118 3.55 10.45 -4.02
N LEU A 119 4.09 9.53 -4.82
CA LEU A 119 5.26 8.74 -4.43
C LEU A 119 6.55 9.54 -4.48
N GLU A 120 6.68 10.51 -5.38
CA GLU A 120 7.81 11.43 -5.38
C GLU A 120 7.90 12.21 -4.06
N ILE A 121 6.78 12.83 -3.66
CA ILE A 121 6.71 13.58 -2.40
C ILE A 121 6.94 12.64 -1.21
N THR A 122 6.20 11.53 -1.13
CA THR A 122 6.29 10.61 0.01
C THR A 122 7.70 10.02 0.15
N LYS A 123 8.36 9.56 -0.92
CA LYS A 123 9.71 8.98 -0.82
C LYS A 123 10.74 10.03 -0.37
N ASN A 124 10.64 11.27 -0.83
CA ASN A 124 11.54 12.33 -0.38
C ASN A 124 11.34 12.65 1.11
N ILE A 125 10.09 12.75 1.58
CA ILE A 125 9.80 12.94 3.00
C ILE A 125 10.32 11.77 3.83
N LEU A 126 10.11 10.52 3.40
CA LEU A 126 10.60 9.32 4.10
C LEU A 126 12.14 9.20 4.12
N ARG A 127 12.84 9.88 3.21
CA ARG A 127 14.31 10.02 3.22
C ARG A 127 14.80 11.07 4.20
N GLY A 128 13.90 11.79 4.86
CA GLY A 128 14.22 12.87 5.80
C GLY A 128 14.42 14.23 5.12
N HIS A 129 14.02 14.38 3.87
CA HIS A 129 14.04 15.69 3.20
C HIS A 129 12.83 16.53 3.59
N SER A 130 13.02 17.85 3.64
CA SER A 130 11.92 18.82 3.59
C SER A 130 11.56 19.07 2.13
N VAL A 131 10.27 19.01 1.80
CA VAL A 131 9.78 19.00 0.42
C VAL A 131 8.86 20.18 0.16
N ASP A 132 9.24 21.00 -0.81
CA ASP A 132 8.36 21.91 -1.54
C ASP A 132 8.04 21.27 -2.90
N PHE A 133 6.76 21.19 -3.26
CA PHE A 133 6.31 20.59 -4.51
C PHE A 133 5.09 21.34 -5.03
N ASP A 134 5.05 21.62 -6.33
CA ASP A 134 3.97 22.35 -7.01
C ASP A 134 3.68 21.63 -8.33
N GLY A 135 2.86 20.58 -8.25
CA GLY A 135 2.45 19.76 -9.38
C GLY A 135 0.97 19.90 -9.71
N ASP A 136 0.48 19.03 -10.59
CA ASP A 136 -0.90 19.07 -11.09
C ASP A 136 -1.89 18.56 -10.04
N HIS A 137 -1.49 17.58 -9.21
CA HIS A 137 -2.37 16.95 -8.22
C HIS A 137 -2.06 17.38 -6.79
N PHE A 138 -0.78 17.66 -6.49
CA PHE A 138 -0.37 18.08 -5.16
C PHE A 138 0.44 19.36 -5.16
N LYS A 139 0.15 20.20 -4.16
CA LYS A 139 0.94 21.36 -3.81
C LYS A 139 1.28 21.30 -2.32
N VAL A 140 2.53 21.10 -1.98
CA VAL A 140 3.01 21.06 -0.59
C VAL A 140 4.15 22.04 -0.38
N LYS A 141 4.24 22.59 0.83
CA LYS A 141 5.30 23.51 1.23
C LYS A 141 5.81 23.13 2.61
N ASN A 142 7.12 23.07 2.80
CA ASN A 142 7.80 22.63 4.01
C ASN A 142 7.25 21.28 4.51
N ALA A 143 6.99 20.34 3.61
CA ALA A 143 6.50 19.02 3.99
C ALA A 143 7.67 18.15 4.45
N GLU A 144 7.66 17.77 5.73
CA GLU A 144 8.74 16.99 6.34
C GLU A 144 8.25 16.07 7.45
N LEU A 145 9.12 15.16 7.88
CA LEU A 145 8.92 14.33 9.06
C LEU A 145 9.78 14.81 10.22
N LEU A 146 9.11 15.24 11.29
CA LEU A 146 9.77 15.54 12.57
C LEU A 146 10.16 14.26 13.33
N PHE A 147 9.45 13.16 13.05
CA PHE A 147 9.77 11.84 13.58
C PHE A 147 10.23 10.97 12.41
N PRO A 148 11.54 10.70 12.26
CA PRO A 148 12.04 9.86 11.18
C PRO A 148 11.64 8.40 11.40
N THR A 149 11.50 7.68 10.28
CA THR A 149 11.32 6.23 10.30
C THR A 149 12.59 5.53 10.81
N LEU A 150 12.45 4.31 11.34
CA LEU A 150 13.61 3.48 11.70
C LEU A 150 14.38 3.00 10.45
N GLN A 151 13.62 2.72 9.39
CA GLN A 151 14.08 2.37 8.06
C GLN A 151 13.02 2.83 7.06
N GLN A 152 13.35 2.93 5.78
CA GLN A 152 12.33 3.22 4.76
C GLN A 152 11.51 1.95 4.51
N PRO A 153 10.17 2.00 4.66
CA PRO A 153 9.34 0.85 4.38
C PRO A 153 9.39 0.53 2.88
N PRO A 154 9.67 -0.73 2.48
CA PRO A 154 9.67 -1.12 1.08
C PRO A 154 8.33 -0.85 0.40
N ILE A 155 8.39 -0.34 -0.82
CA ILE A 155 7.25 -0.04 -1.67
C ILE A 155 7.03 -1.22 -2.63
N TYR A 156 5.84 -1.80 -2.50
CA TYR A 156 5.30 -2.82 -3.38
C TYR A 156 4.32 -2.17 -4.35
N PHE A 157 4.38 -2.60 -5.60
CA PHE A 157 3.50 -2.12 -6.66
C PHE A 157 3.05 -3.27 -7.55
N SER A 158 1.87 -3.14 -8.14
CA SER A 158 1.35 -4.06 -9.15
C SER A 158 0.56 -3.28 -10.21
N GLY A 159 0.41 -3.86 -11.41
CA GLY A 159 -0.46 -3.31 -12.44
C GLY A 159 0.08 -3.53 -13.85
N ALA A 160 -0.74 -4.08 -14.73
CA ALA A 160 -0.33 -4.48 -16.08
C ALA A 160 -0.45 -3.35 -17.14
N SER A 161 -1.00 -2.19 -16.79
CA SER A 161 -1.06 -1.06 -17.74
C SER A 161 0.33 -0.43 -17.90
N ARG A 162 0.55 0.22 -19.04
CA ARG A 162 1.80 0.94 -19.30
C ARG A 162 2.07 2.01 -18.23
N SER A 163 1.06 2.81 -17.88
CA SER A 163 1.16 3.84 -16.85
C SER A 163 1.48 3.26 -15.46
N ALA A 164 0.94 2.09 -15.12
CA ALA A 164 1.29 1.37 -13.90
C ALA A 164 2.77 0.94 -13.88
N MET A 165 3.24 0.35 -14.99
CA MET A 165 4.62 -0.13 -15.10
C MET A 165 5.63 1.01 -15.08
N GLU A 166 5.31 2.16 -15.69
CA GLU A 166 6.15 3.36 -15.67
C GLU A 166 6.32 3.91 -14.24
N VAL A 167 5.23 4.03 -13.47
CA VAL A 167 5.29 4.44 -12.06
C VAL A 167 6.01 3.40 -11.21
N ALA A 168 5.73 2.11 -11.42
CA ALA A 168 6.40 1.03 -10.70
C ALA A 168 7.91 1.04 -10.94
N ALA A 169 8.35 1.23 -12.18
CA ALA A 169 9.77 1.28 -12.53
C ALA A 169 10.53 2.43 -11.82
N LYS A 170 9.86 3.55 -11.55
CA LYS A 170 10.45 4.69 -10.82
C LYS A 170 10.53 4.46 -9.31
N TYR A 171 9.50 3.88 -8.70
CA TYR A 171 9.33 3.95 -7.24
C TYR A 171 9.28 2.60 -6.51
N ALA A 172 8.95 1.50 -7.18
CA ALA A 172 8.74 0.22 -6.53
C ALA A 172 10.06 -0.48 -6.19
N ASP A 173 10.17 -0.97 -4.96
CA ASP A 173 11.25 -1.87 -4.55
C ASP A 173 10.91 -3.34 -4.89
N LYS A 174 9.61 -3.65 -4.96
CA LYS A 174 9.06 -4.96 -5.32
C LYS A 174 7.88 -4.78 -6.27
N TYR A 175 7.95 -5.43 -7.42
CA TYR A 175 6.83 -5.52 -8.34
C TYR A 175 6.24 -6.93 -8.28
N PHE A 176 4.94 -7.06 -8.03
CA PHE A 176 4.26 -8.35 -8.00
C PHE A 176 3.13 -8.41 -9.03
N MET A 177 2.93 -9.61 -9.57
CA MET A 177 1.99 -9.87 -10.66
C MET A 177 0.97 -10.91 -10.24
N TRP A 178 -0.16 -10.91 -10.94
CA TRP A 178 -1.10 -12.02 -10.89
C TRP A 178 -0.41 -13.30 -11.37
N GLY A 179 -0.68 -14.41 -10.69
CA GLY A 179 -0.22 -15.74 -11.08
C GLY A 179 -0.96 -16.25 -12.31
N ASN A 180 -0.76 -15.59 -13.45
CA ASN A 180 -1.38 -15.96 -14.71
C ASN A 180 -0.61 -17.15 -15.31
N PRO A 181 -1.32 -18.16 -15.85
CA PRO A 181 -0.66 -19.22 -16.59
C PRO A 181 0.06 -18.63 -17.81
N MET A 182 1.23 -19.19 -18.14
CA MET A 182 1.93 -18.86 -19.37
C MET A 182 0.98 -19.08 -20.57
N PRO A 183 0.87 -18.15 -21.52
CA PRO A 183 0.18 -18.41 -22.78
C PRO A 183 0.80 -19.66 -23.42
N ILE A 184 -0.02 -20.69 -23.66
CA ILE A 184 0.39 -22.00 -24.22
C ILE A 184 1.12 -21.86 -25.58
N ASN A 185 1.03 -20.70 -26.24
CA ASN A 185 1.57 -20.46 -27.59
C ASN A 185 2.80 -19.54 -27.67
N LEU A 186 3.48 -19.23 -26.57
CA LEU A 186 4.81 -18.61 -26.66
C LEU A 186 5.81 -19.68 -27.12
N LYS A 187 5.94 -19.86 -28.44
CA LYS A 187 7.12 -20.49 -29.01
C LYS A 187 8.30 -19.67 -28.53
N MET A 188 9.15 -20.27 -27.68
CA MET A 188 10.46 -19.69 -27.41
C MET A 188 11.19 -19.68 -28.75
N GLU A 189 11.35 -18.50 -29.35
CA GLU A 189 12.31 -18.32 -30.43
C GLU A 189 13.68 -18.64 -29.84
N LYS A 190 14.34 -19.62 -30.48
CA LYS A 190 15.68 -20.10 -30.12
C LYS A 190 16.72 -19.07 -30.49
#